data_AF-A0A7K0LWF2-F1
#
_entry.id   AF-A0A7K0LWF2-F1
#
_cell.length_a   1.000
_cell.length_b   1.000
_cell.length_c   1.000
_cell.angle_alpha   90.00
_cell.angle_beta   90.00
_cell.angle_gamma   90.00
#
_symmetry.space_group_name_H-M   'P 1'
#
loop_
_entity.id
_entity.type
_entity.pdbx_description
1 polymer ?
#
loop_
_entity_poly.entity_id
_entity_poly.type
_entity_poly.pdbx_seq_one_letter_code
_entity_poly.pdbx_strand_id
1 'polypeptide(L)'
;MTLEDLQPDALAAFDAARARAAELIDPALLRAVRERITATLEGASAPSRDCEPSAREIDCLALVDQMLIDVSSMSDETVAAANRHFTAGGLWDFVAAAYLMEASIRLDIASARLLGGRR
;
A
#
# COMPACT_ATOMS: atom_id res chain seq x y z
N MET A 1 20.70 -12.87 10.62
CA MET A 1 20.28 -11.68 11.39
C MET A 1 19.17 -11.05 10.59
N THR A 2 17.93 -11.15 11.06
CA THR A 2 16.74 -10.60 10.40
C THR A 2 16.45 -9.20 10.94
N LEU A 3 15.46 -8.53 10.35
CA LEU A 3 14.97 -7.27 10.90
C LEU A 3 14.30 -7.47 12.27
N GLU A 4 13.70 -8.65 12.49
CA GLU A 4 13.15 -9.08 13.79
C GLU A 4 14.22 -9.17 14.88
N ASP A 5 15.42 -9.67 14.55
CA ASP A 5 16.55 -9.71 15.49
C ASP A 5 17.04 -8.30 15.88
N LEU A 6 16.96 -7.33 14.95
CA LEU A 6 17.55 -6.00 15.09
C LEU A 6 16.61 -4.97 15.71
N GLN A 7 15.32 -5.04 15.40
CA GLN A 7 14.33 -4.02 15.75
C GLN A 7 12.97 -4.65 16.13
N PRO A 8 12.94 -5.55 17.14
CA PRO A 8 11.73 -6.32 17.47
C PRO A 8 10.54 -5.43 17.86
N ASP A 9 10.77 -4.41 18.69
CA ASP A 9 9.70 -3.52 19.16
C ASP A 9 9.11 -2.66 18.02
N ALA A 10 9.98 -2.18 17.11
CA ALA A 10 9.54 -1.38 15.97
C ALA A 10 8.72 -2.22 14.98
N LEU A 11 9.14 -3.47 14.74
CA LEU A 11 8.38 -4.39 13.89
C LEU A 11 7.04 -4.77 14.51
N ALA A 12 7.00 -5.04 15.82
CA ALA A 12 5.74 -5.32 16.51
C ALA A 12 4.75 -4.14 16.40
N ALA A 13 5.21 -2.91 16.60
CA ALA A 13 4.39 -1.71 16.43
C ALA A 13 3.91 -1.54 14.98
N PHE A 14 4.79 -1.81 14.01
CA PHE A 14 4.47 -1.70 12.59
C PHE A 14 3.44 -2.75 12.15
N ASP A 15 3.58 -4.00 12.60
CA ASP A 15 2.65 -5.07 12.27
C ASP A 15 1.29 -4.87 12.95
N ALA A 16 1.25 -4.30 14.16
CA ALA A 16 0.00 -3.87 14.78
C ALA A 16 -0.71 -2.77 13.97
N ALA A 17 0.03 -1.79 13.45
CA ALA A 17 -0.52 -0.76 12.57
C ALA A 17 -1.06 -1.35 11.26
N ARG A 18 -0.33 -2.32 10.66
CA ARG A 18 -0.80 -3.04 9.46
C ARG A 18 -2.05 -3.87 9.72
N ALA A 19 -2.12 -4.57 10.85
CA ALA A 19 -3.30 -5.33 11.25
C ALA A 19 -4.51 -4.40 11.36
N ARG A 20 -4.32 -3.23 12.00
CA ARG A 20 -5.38 -2.22 12.11
C ARG A 20 -5.82 -1.69 10.75
N ALA A 21 -4.89 -1.42 9.84
CA ALA A 21 -5.21 -0.99 8.47
C ALA A 21 -6.03 -2.04 7.71
N ALA A 22 -5.74 -3.33 7.90
CA ALA A 22 -6.47 -4.42 7.28
C ALA A 22 -7.92 -4.59 7.80
N GLU A 23 -8.21 -4.11 9.01
CA GLU A 23 -9.58 -4.09 9.56
C GLU A 23 -10.44 -2.95 8.99
N LEU A 24 -9.82 -1.85 8.56
CA LEU A 24 -10.52 -0.64 8.14
C LEU A 24 -10.83 -0.60 6.63
N ILE A 25 -10.00 -1.28 5.83
CA ILE A 25 -10.06 -1.21 4.37
C ILE A 25 -10.62 -2.51 3.80
N ASP A 26 -11.46 -2.36 2.78
CA ASP A 26 -11.96 -3.48 1.98
C ASP A 26 -10.80 -4.41 1.57
N PRO A 27 -10.83 -5.72 1.92
CA PRO A 27 -9.73 -6.63 1.64
C PRO A 27 -9.41 -6.78 0.14
N ALA A 28 -10.40 -6.67 -0.74
CA ALA A 28 -10.19 -6.74 -2.18
C ALA A 28 -9.45 -5.51 -2.70
N LEU A 29 -9.83 -4.32 -2.21
CA LEU A 29 -9.13 -3.08 -2.54
C LEU A 29 -7.70 -3.09 -1.98
N LEU A 30 -7.51 -3.53 -0.73
CA LEU A 30 -6.20 -3.61 -0.11
C LEU A 30 -5.28 -4.59 -0.87
N ARG A 31 -5.82 -5.72 -1.35
CA ARG A 31 -5.09 -6.65 -2.21
C ARG A 31 -4.68 -6.00 -3.53
N ALA A 32 -5.57 -5.26 -4.19
CA ALA A 32 -5.27 -4.56 -5.43
C ALA A 32 -4.14 -3.52 -5.23
N VAL A 33 -4.19 -2.76 -4.13
CA VAL A 33 -3.14 -1.81 -3.73
C VAL A 33 -1.81 -2.54 -3.52
N ARG A 34 -1.82 -3.68 -2.80
CA ARG A 34 -0.63 -4.50 -2.59
C ARG A 34 0.01 -4.93 -3.91
N GLU A 35 -0.80 -5.51 -4.79
CA GLU A 35 -0.35 -5.99 -6.11
C GLU A 35 0.23 -4.85 -6.94
N ARG A 36 -0.42 -3.68 -6.92
CA ARG A 36 0.04 -2.49 -7.65
C ARG A 36 1.36 -1.95 -7.11
N ILE A 37 1.50 -1.80 -5.79
CA ILE A 37 2.73 -1.32 -5.16
C ILE A 37 3.88 -2.29 -5.43
N THR A 38 3.66 -3.60 -5.24
CA THR A 38 4.68 -4.61 -5.49
C THR A 38 5.16 -4.57 -6.95
N ALA A 39 4.23 -4.53 -7.90
CA ALA A 39 4.55 -4.43 -9.32
C ALA A 39 5.42 -3.19 -9.62
N THR A 40 5.04 -2.03 -9.08
CA THR A 40 5.77 -0.77 -9.24
C THR A 40 7.17 -0.83 -8.63
N LEU A 41 7.32 -1.37 -7.41
CA LEU A 41 8.61 -1.40 -6.70
C LEU A 41 9.58 -2.49 -7.19
N GLU A 42 9.06 -3.62 -7.62
CA GLU A 42 9.87 -4.73 -8.15
C GLU A 42 10.14 -4.59 -9.66
N GLY A 43 9.49 -3.64 -10.34
CA GLY A 43 9.60 -3.47 -11.78
C GLY A 43 8.92 -4.59 -12.58
N ALA A 44 7.98 -5.30 -11.96
CA ALA A 44 7.22 -6.37 -12.56
C ALA A 44 5.92 -5.84 -13.17
N SER A 45 5.39 -6.53 -14.19
CA SER A 45 4.03 -6.28 -14.65
C SER A 45 3.03 -6.66 -13.56
N ALA A 46 1.99 -5.84 -13.35
CA ALA A 46 0.89 -6.21 -12.47
C ALA A 46 0.26 -7.53 -12.95
N PRO A 47 -0.16 -8.42 -12.04
CA PRO A 47 -0.79 -9.68 -12.43
C PRO A 47 -2.04 -9.43 -13.27
N SER A 48 -2.28 -10.29 -14.27
CA SER A 48 -3.52 -10.28 -15.05
C SER A 48 -4.70 -10.54 -14.12
N ARG A 49 -5.70 -9.66 -14.17
CA ARG A 49 -6.94 -9.82 -13.39
C ARG A 49 -7.98 -10.54 -14.24
N ASP A 50 -8.68 -11.49 -13.63
CA ASP A 50 -9.75 -12.26 -14.29
C ASP A 50 -11.03 -11.41 -14.50
N CYS A 51 -11.14 -10.29 -13.79
CA CYS A 51 -12.26 -9.36 -13.87
C CYS A 51 -11.80 -7.92 -14.16
N GLU A 52 -12.68 -7.15 -14.80
CA GLU A 52 -12.49 -5.73 -15.04
C GLU A 52 -12.53 -4.96 -13.70
N PRO A 53 -11.58 -4.04 -13.44
CA PRO A 53 -11.55 -3.28 -12.19
C PRO A 53 -12.76 -2.35 -12.06
N SER A 54 -13.29 -2.25 -10.85
CA SER A 54 -14.36 -1.30 -10.53
C SER A 54 -13.87 0.15 -10.60
N ALA A 55 -14.79 1.10 -10.79
CA ALA A 55 -14.47 2.53 -10.74
C ALA A 55 -13.77 2.93 -9.42
N ARG A 56 -14.21 2.34 -8.29
CA ARG A 56 -13.58 2.53 -6.98
C ARG A 56 -12.12 2.10 -6.99
N GLU A 57 -11.82 0.93 -7.52
CA GLU A 57 -10.45 0.45 -7.62
C GLU A 57 -9.61 1.34 -8.55
N ILE A 58 -10.14 1.73 -9.71
CA ILE A 58 -9.42 2.59 -10.66
C ILE A 58 -9.01 3.92 -10.01
N ASP A 59 -9.94 4.63 -9.38
CA ASP A 59 -9.64 5.93 -8.78
C ASP A 59 -8.69 5.80 -7.57
N CYS A 60 -8.87 4.77 -6.76
CA CYS A 60 -8.01 4.51 -5.61
C CYS A 60 -6.59 4.11 -6.05
N LEU A 61 -6.46 3.33 -7.12
CA LEU A 61 -5.15 2.95 -7.66
C LEU A 61 -4.46 4.13 -8.35
N ALA A 62 -5.19 5.02 -9.01
CA ALA A 62 -4.62 6.26 -9.54
C ALA A 62 -4.02 7.13 -8.43
N LEU A 63 -4.72 7.25 -7.29
CA LEU A 63 -4.20 7.93 -6.11
C LEU A 63 -2.92 7.24 -5.61
N VAL A 64 -2.93 5.92 -5.44
CA VAL A 64 -1.74 5.17 -4.99
C VAL A 64 -0.57 5.32 -5.96
N ASP A 65 -0.80 5.27 -7.26
CA ASP A 65 0.24 5.45 -8.26
C ASP A 65 0.91 6.81 -8.14
N GLN A 66 0.12 7.87 -8.00
CA GLN A 66 0.65 9.22 -7.82
C GLN A 66 1.37 9.37 -6.47
N MET A 67 0.87 8.73 -5.39
CA MET A 67 1.58 8.69 -4.10
C MET A 67 2.98 8.04 -4.21
N LEU A 68 3.11 6.96 -4.99
CA LEU A 68 4.36 6.22 -5.14
C LEU A 68 5.38 6.94 -6.05
N ILE A 69 4.90 7.60 -7.10
CA ILE A 69 5.75 8.18 -8.14
C ILE A 69 6.14 9.62 -7.78
N ASP A 70 5.15 10.45 -7.47
CA ASP A 70 5.35 11.86 -7.16
C ASP A 70 4.15 12.43 -6.39
N VAL A 71 4.17 12.24 -5.07
CA VAL A 71 3.15 12.79 -4.18
C VAL A 71 3.13 14.33 -4.20
N SER A 72 4.23 14.98 -4.57
CA SER A 72 4.32 16.45 -4.56
C SER A 72 3.52 17.10 -5.67
N SER A 73 3.26 16.37 -6.76
CA SER A 73 2.39 16.80 -7.86
C SER A 73 0.97 16.27 -7.77
N MET A 74 0.57 15.71 -6.61
CA MET A 74 -0.78 15.18 -6.39
C MET A 74 -1.85 16.22 -6.73
N SER A 75 -2.76 15.88 -7.64
CA SER A 75 -3.83 16.79 -8.05
C SER A 75 -5.05 16.66 -7.15
N ASP A 76 -5.75 17.77 -6.92
CA ASP A 76 -7.03 17.77 -6.22
C ASP A 76 -8.07 16.89 -6.91
N GLU A 77 -7.98 16.75 -8.24
CA GLU A 77 -8.86 15.87 -9.03
C GLU A 77 -8.65 14.40 -8.68
N THR A 78 -7.40 13.93 -8.61
CA THR A 78 -7.07 12.56 -8.21
C THR A 78 -7.58 12.28 -6.79
N VAL A 79 -7.36 13.21 -5.87
CA VAL A 79 -7.82 13.10 -4.48
C VAL A 79 -9.35 13.06 -4.42
N ALA A 80 -10.04 13.97 -5.11
CA ALA A 80 -11.51 14.02 -5.14
C ALA A 80 -12.12 12.77 -5.78
N ALA A 81 -11.51 12.24 -6.85
CA ALA A 81 -11.95 11.02 -7.52
C ALA A 81 -11.88 9.80 -6.60
N ALA A 82 -10.83 9.67 -5.79
CA ALA A 82 -10.74 8.62 -4.78
C ALA A 82 -11.72 8.88 -3.61
N ASN A 83 -11.78 10.11 -3.10
CA ASN A 83 -12.56 10.47 -1.92
C ASN A 83 -14.06 10.15 -2.05
N ARG A 84 -14.63 10.26 -3.26
CA ARG A 84 -16.05 10.00 -3.52
C ARG A 84 -16.52 8.58 -3.16
N HIS A 85 -15.58 7.64 -3.03
CA HIS A 85 -15.85 6.24 -2.68
C HIS A 85 -15.81 5.96 -1.18
N PHE A 86 -15.51 6.97 -0.35
CA PHE A 86 -15.36 6.83 1.08
C PHE A 86 -16.37 7.69 1.83
N THR A 87 -16.80 7.19 3.00
CA THR A 87 -17.50 8.01 3.98
C THR A 87 -16.50 8.93 4.71
N ALA A 88 -17.00 9.85 5.53
CA ALA A 88 -16.16 10.81 6.25
C ALA A 88 -15.01 10.10 7.01
N GLY A 89 -13.76 10.46 6.69
CA GLY A 89 -12.55 9.86 7.27
C GLY A 89 -12.00 8.65 6.53
N GLY A 90 -12.79 7.96 5.71
CA GLY A 90 -12.36 6.71 5.07
C GLY A 90 -11.22 6.87 4.04
N LEU A 91 -11.11 8.03 3.38
CA LEU A 91 -9.98 8.31 2.50
C LEU A 91 -8.66 8.39 3.28
N TRP A 92 -8.67 9.00 4.47
CA TRP A 92 -7.48 9.08 5.31
C TRP A 92 -7.02 7.68 5.75
N ASP A 93 -7.96 6.85 6.20
CA ASP A 93 -7.67 5.46 6.57
C ASP A 93 -7.08 4.69 5.37
N PHE A 94 -7.62 4.92 4.16
CA PHE A 94 -7.10 4.31 2.94
C PHE A 94 -5.67 4.75 2.62
N VAL A 95 -5.38 6.05 2.68
CA VAL A 95 -4.04 6.60 2.45
C VAL A 95 -3.04 6.06 3.47
N ALA A 96 -3.42 6.02 4.75
CA ALA A 96 -2.58 5.47 5.81
C ALA A 96 -2.30 3.97 5.58
N ALA A 97 -3.32 3.19 5.19
CA ALA A 97 -3.16 1.78 4.85
C ALA A 97 -2.22 1.57 3.65
N ALA A 98 -2.35 2.39 2.60
CA ALA A 98 -1.48 2.34 1.42
C ALA A 98 -0.03 2.64 1.78
N TYR A 99 0.24 3.65 2.62
CA TYR A 99 1.57 3.96 3.12
C TYR A 99 2.19 2.82 3.94
N LEU A 100 1.41 2.22 4.85
CA LEU A 100 1.89 1.07 5.64
C LEU A 100 2.19 -0.13 4.74
N MET A 101 1.40 -0.33 3.69
CA MET A 101 1.62 -1.39 2.72
C MET A 101 2.89 -1.15 1.90
N GLU A 102 3.11 0.06 1.42
CA GLU A 102 4.33 0.46 0.73
C GLU A 102 5.55 0.28 1.62
N ALA A 103 5.52 0.83 2.83
CA ALA A 103 6.62 0.71 3.78
C ALA A 103 6.93 -0.76 4.07
N SER A 104 5.92 -1.61 4.22
CA SER A 104 6.11 -3.06 4.40
C SER A 104 6.85 -3.67 3.23
N ILE A 105 6.41 -3.40 2.00
CA ILE A 105 7.01 -4.01 0.80
C ILE A 105 8.45 -3.52 0.64
N ARG A 106 8.72 -2.23 0.87
CA ARG A 106 10.08 -1.68 0.85
C ARG A 106 10.97 -2.31 1.91
N LEU A 107 10.47 -2.52 3.12
CA LEU A 107 11.21 -3.20 4.19
C LEU A 107 11.51 -4.65 3.83
N ASP A 108 10.56 -5.38 3.23
CA ASP A 108 10.77 -6.76 2.80
C ASP A 108 11.88 -6.83 1.73
N ILE A 109 11.83 -5.93 0.73
CA ILE A 109 12.83 -5.82 -0.33
C ILE A 109 14.20 -5.44 0.25
N ALA A 110 14.26 -4.43 1.12
CA ALA A 110 15.50 -3.95 1.71
C ALA A 110 16.13 -5.01 2.62
N SER A 111 15.33 -5.67 3.46
CA SER A 111 15.79 -6.74 4.36
C SER A 111 16.33 -7.92 3.55
N ALA A 112 15.63 -8.35 2.51
CA ALA A 112 16.10 -9.43 1.65
C ALA A 112 17.44 -9.11 0.99
N ARG A 113 17.64 -7.86 0.55
CA ARG A 113 18.87 -7.42 -0.12
C ARG A 113 20.04 -7.16 0.83
N LEU A 114 19.78 -6.63 2.03
CA LEU A 114 20.81 -6.18 2.97
C LEU A 114 21.16 -7.22 4.05
N LEU A 115 20.17 -8.00 4.48
CA LEU A 115 20.28 -8.93 5.61
C LEU A 115 20.25 -10.40 5.19
N GLY A 116 19.97 -10.69 3.92
CA GLY A 116 19.95 -12.05 3.36
C GLY A 116 18.70 -12.86 3.70
N GLY A 117 17.66 -12.22 4.24
CA GLY A 117 16.36 -12.83 4.54
C GLY A 117 15.25 -11.80 4.45
N ARG A 118 14.03 -12.23 4.09
CA ARG A 118 12.84 -11.39 4.26
C ARG A 118 12.58 -11.22 5.76
N ARG A 119 11.94 -10.10 6.12
CA ARG A 119 11.48 -9.91 7.50
C ARG A 119 10.45 -10.96 7.87
#